data_AF-A0A662KEV7-F1
#
_entry.id   AF-A0A662KEV7-F1
#
_cell.length_a   1.000
_cell.length_b   1.000
_cell.length_c   1.000
_cell.angle_alpha   90.00
_cell.angle_beta   90.00
_cell.angle_gamma   90.00
#
_symmetry.space_group_name_H-M   'P 1'
#
loop_
_entity.id
_entity.type
_entity.pdbx_description
1 polymer ?
#
loop_
_entity_poly.entity_id
_entity_poly.type
_entity_poly.pdbx_seq_one_letter_code
_entity_poly.pdbx_strand_id
1 'polypeptide(L)'
;MIAVLRLGHRPDRDKRVTTHVALVARAFGADRIFVDREDKKLEQTIRDVCRRFGGNFEIETGVNWKGIIREWNGKKIHLTMYGKPLREKIDEIRKERDILIIVGAEKVPGEVYKMVDYNISIGNQPHSEVSALAIFLDRYTNGKWEYKKFDGEIEIIPSEKGKKVVKRKKLPSEEECIDMLSKQGCSQEVINHCISVKNLAVKIAELAGADVELVKVGALLHDIGRSRTHGILHGIEGAKIARELNLPDEVVNIIERHIGAGVTKEEAVKLGLPPKDYTPKTLEEKIVAHADNLIDGNRKQKISEEVERQLKKGNKDYAERLMKLHRELSQICGIDLDEI
;
A
#
# COMPACT_ATOMS: atom_id res chain seq x y z
N MET A 1 8.46 10.63 14.77
CA MET A 1 7.20 10.06 15.30
C MET A 1 6.33 11.20 15.83
N ILE A 2 5.07 11.27 15.38
CA ILE A 2 4.09 12.25 15.86
C ILE A 2 3.05 11.49 16.68
N ALA A 3 3.01 11.74 17.98
CA ALA A 3 2.01 11.16 18.89
C ALA A 3 1.06 12.23 19.43
N VAL A 4 -0.18 11.83 19.71
CA VAL A 4 -1.18 12.68 20.37
C VAL A 4 -1.53 12.08 21.73
N LEU A 5 -1.61 12.89 22.78
CA LEU A 5 -2.12 12.51 24.08
C LEU A 5 -3.40 13.30 24.37
N ARG A 6 -4.52 12.58 24.42
CA ARG A 6 -5.84 13.13 24.71
C ARG A 6 -6.12 12.99 26.21
N LEU A 7 -6.20 14.11 26.91
CA LEU A 7 -6.44 14.18 28.37
C LEU A 7 -7.88 14.53 28.72
N GLY A 8 -8.39 13.94 29.79
CA GLY A 8 -9.70 14.22 30.40
C GLY A 8 -10.85 13.48 29.73
N HIS A 9 -10.62 12.30 29.15
CA HIS A 9 -11.64 11.61 28.35
C HIS A 9 -12.73 11.06 29.25
N ARG A 10 -13.98 11.35 28.93
CA ARG A 10 -15.13 10.78 29.65
C ARG A 10 -15.89 9.87 28.69
N PRO A 11 -15.78 8.54 28.85
CA PRO A 11 -16.44 7.58 27.98
C PRO A 11 -17.93 7.89 27.79
N ASP A 12 -18.67 8.30 28.82
CA ASP A 12 -20.11 8.52 28.68
C ASP A 12 -20.52 9.84 28.00
N ARG A 13 -19.61 10.80 27.84
CA ARG A 13 -19.90 12.14 27.29
C ARG A 13 -19.15 12.45 26.01
N ASP A 14 -17.87 12.10 25.96
CA ASP A 14 -16.95 12.63 24.95
C ASP A 14 -16.69 11.65 23.80
N LYS A 15 -17.51 10.60 23.62
CA LYS A 15 -17.33 9.53 22.60
C LYS A 15 -17.06 10.12 21.21
N ARG A 16 -17.93 11.02 20.77
CA ARG A 16 -17.85 11.61 19.41
C ARG A 16 -16.62 12.51 19.25
N VAL A 17 -16.37 13.40 20.20
CA VAL A 17 -15.26 14.36 20.10
C VAL A 17 -13.91 13.65 20.17
N THR A 18 -13.75 12.69 21.07
CA THR A 18 -12.51 11.90 21.19
C THR A 18 -12.28 11.04 19.95
N THR A 19 -13.34 10.48 19.36
CA THR A 19 -13.27 9.81 18.05
C THR A 19 -12.78 10.79 16.97
N HIS A 20 -13.31 12.01 16.92
CA HIS A 20 -12.85 13.02 15.96
C HIS A 20 -11.40 13.43 16.17
N VAL A 21 -10.94 13.59 17.42
CA VAL A 21 -9.52 13.85 17.72
C VAL A 21 -8.64 12.74 17.18
N ALA A 22 -9.00 11.47 17.42
CA ALA A 22 -8.24 10.33 16.92
C ALA A 22 -8.25 10.23 15.37
N LEU A 23 -9.39 10.48 14.73
CA LEU A 23 -9.50 10.47 13.27
C LEU A 23 -8.73 11.63 12.61
N VAL A 24 -8.75 12.81 13.22
CA VAL A 24 -7.92 13.95 12.78
C VAL A 24 -6.44 13.63 12.96
N ALA A 25 -6.03 13.09 14.11
CA ALA A 25 -4.64 12.67 14.33
C ALA A 25 -4.18 11.72 13.21
N ARG A 26 -4.94 10.65 12.94
CA ARG A 26 -4.67 9.70 11.85
C ARG A 26 -4.58 10.39 10.48
N ALA A 27 -5.60 11.15 10.10
CA ALA A 27 -5.71 11.74 8.77
C ALA A 27 -4.62 12.79 8.53
N PHE A 28 -4.25 13.57 9.55
CA PHE A 28 -3.27 14.65 9.47
C PHE A 28 -1.83 14.20 9.73
N GLY A 29 -1.60 12.89 9.77
CA GLY A 29 -0.25 12.33 9.71
C GLY A 29 0.38 11.94 11.05
N ALA A 30 -0.37 11.94 12.15
CA ALA A 30 0.11 11.34 13.40
C ALA A 30 0.24 9.81 13.25
N ASP A 31 1.15 9.23 14.05
CA ASP A 31 1.43 7.79 14.07
C ASP A 31 0.63 7.08 15.15
N ARG A 32 0.39 7.74 16.29
CA ARG A 32 -0.31 7.14 17.44
C ARG A 32 -1.12 8.17 18.22
N ILE A 33 -2.20 7.71 18.86
CA ILE A 33 -2.92 8.45 19.90
C ILE A 33 -3.02 7.65 21.20
N PHE A 34 -2.73 8.32 22.30
CA PHE A 34 -2.95 7.87 23.67
C PHE A 34 -4.15 8.57 24.27
N VAL A 35 -4.98 7.84 25.02
CA VAL A 35 -6.14 8.40 25.74
C VAL A 35 -6.04 8.01 27.21
N ASP A 36 -6.20 8.97 28.11
CA ASP A 36 -5.97 8.80 29.55
C ASP A 36 -6.95 7.86 30.27
N ARG A 37 -8.17 7.70 29.74
CA ARG A 37 -9.20 6.80 30.27
C ARG A 37 -9.48 5.66 29.30
N GLU A 38 -9.77 4.48 29.83
CA GLU A 38 -10.06 3.30 29.02
C GLU A 38 -11.40 3.47 28.26
N ASP A 39 -11.37 3.18 26.95
CA ASP A 39 -12.57 3.09 26.10
C ASP A 39 -12.32 2.10 24.97
N LYS A 40 -12.69 0.83 25.19
CA LYS A 40 -12.55 -0.24 24.18
C LYS A 40 -13.38 0.00 22.93
N LYS A 41 -14.51 0.71 23.03
CA LYS A 41 -15.36 1.01 21.88
C LYS A 41 -14.68 2.03 20.97
N LEU A 42 -14.02 3.02 21.56
CA LEU A 42 -13.18 3.96 20.83
C LEU A 42 -12.03 3.24 20.12
N GLU A 43 -11.29 2.37 20.82
CA GLU A 43 -10.22 1.56 20.21
C GLU A 43 -10.72 0.77 19.00
N GLN A 44 -11.84 0.04 19.16
CA GLN A 44 -12.43 -0.75 18.09
C GLN A 44 -12.81 0.11 16.88
N THR A 45 -13.44 1.27 17.13
CA THR A 45 -13.86 2.20 16.08
C THR A 45 -12.67 2.68 15.25
N ILE A 46 -11.57 3.04 15.90
CA ILE A 46 -10.36 3.55 15.22
C ILE A 46 -9.63 2.42 14.49
N ARG A 47 -9.52 1.23 15.09
CA ARG A 47 -8.93 0.05 14.43
C ARG A 47 -9.73 -0.36 13.20
N ASP A 48 -11.06 -0.33 13.26
CA ASP A 48 -11.92 -0.63 12.10
C ASP A 48 -11.75 0.38 10.96
N VAL A 49 -11.55 1.66 11.27
CA VAL A 49 -11.22 2.69 10.26
C VAL A 49 -9.85 2.42 9.65
N CYS A 50 -8.83 2.11 10.46
CA CYS A 50 -7.48 1.80 9.93
C CYS A 50 -7.48 0.53 9.07
N ARG A 51 -8.23 -0.52 9.45
CA ARG A 51 -8.38 -1.72 8.59
C ARG A 51 -9.00 -1.37 7.24
N ARG A 52 -10.13 -0.65 7.25
CA ARG A 52 -10.89 -0.36 6.03
C ARG A 52 -10.22 0.67 5.13
N PHE A 53 -9.65 1.72 5.71
CA PHE A 53 -9.09 2.85 4.97
C PHE A 53 -7.56 2.88 5.00
N GLY A 54 -6.90 1.85 5.53
CA GLY A 54 -5.44 1.69 5.52
C GLY A 54 -4.69 2.47 6.59
N GLY A 55 -3.36 2.28 6.60
CA GLY A 55 -2.41 2.99 7.46
C GLY A 55 -2.17 2.35 8.82
N ASN A 56 -0.98 2.60 9.37
CA ASN A 56 -0.47 1.97 10.59
C ASN A 56 -0.71 2.85 11.83
N PHE A 57 -1.84 3.56 11.87
CA PHE A 57 -2.16 4.44 12.99
C PHE A 57 -2.61 3.64 14.21
N GLU A 58 -2.01 3.91 15.36
CA GLU A 58 -2.25 3.14 16.57
C GLU A 58 -3.04 3.94 17.62
N ILE A 59 -3.84 3.22 18.39
CA ILE A 59 -4.61 3.79 19.51
C ILE A 59 -4.44 2.93 20.76
N GLU A 60 -4.19 3.59 21.87
CA GLU A 60 -4.13 3.00 23.21
C GLU A 60 -4.93 3.85 24.20
N THR A 61 -5.86 3.23 24.92
CA THR A 61 -6.70 3.90 25.92
C THR A 61 -6.39 3.42 27.33
N GLY A 62 -6.68 4.23 28.34
CA GLY A 62 -6.42 3.91 29.75
C GLY A 62 -4.97 4.07 30.17
N VAL A 63 -4.19 4.90 29.47
CA VAL A 63 -2.76 5.04 29.73
C VAL A 63 -2.46 5.88 30.99
N ASN A 64 -1.32 5.61 31.61
CA ASN A 64 -0.74 6.51 32.61
C ASN A 64 -0.17 7.77 31.92
N TRP A 65 -1.01 8.77 31.71
CA TRP A 65 -0.65 9.98 30.99
C TRP A 65 0.56 10.72 31.59
N LYS A 66 0.76 10.67 32.91
CA LYS A 66 1.96 11.27 33.55
C LYS A 66 3.23 10.54 33.15
N GLY A 67 3.17 9.21 33.10
CA GLY A 67 4.26 8.36 32.62
C GLY A 67 4.61 8.70 31.18
N ILE A 68 3.61 8.71 30.29
CA ILE A 68 3.78 9.06 28.87
C ILE A 68 4.50 10.41 28.70
N ILE A 69 4.08 11.46 29.41
CA ILE A 69 4.74 12.78 29.29
C ILE A 69 6.18 12.75 29.84
N ARG A 70 6.44 12.04 30.93
CA ARG A 70 7.79 12.00 31.53
C ARG A 70 8.78 11.20 30.70
N GLU A 71 8.33 10.08 30.14
CA GLU A 71 9.15 9.13 29.39
C GLU A 71 9.33 9.53 27.91
N TRP A 72 8.55 10.51 27.43
CA TRP A 72 8.69 11.01 26.06
C TRP A 72 10.01 11.77 25.87
N ASN A 73 10.89 11.19 25.03
CA ASN A 73 12.21 11.72 24.71
C ASN A 73 12.20 12.92 23.75
N GLY A 74 11.15 13.05 22.92
CA GLY A 74 10.99 14.15 21.97
C GLY A 74 10.40 15.42 22.59
N LYS A 75 9.99 16.39 21.75
CA LYS A 75 9.34 17.61 22.25
C LYS A 75 7.89 17.37 22.64
N LYS A 76 7.49 18.00 23.74
CA LYS A 76 6.15 17.93 24.32
C LYS A 76 5.44 19.26 24.08
N ILE A 77 4.33 19.23 23.36
CA ILE A 77 3.57 20.42 22.97
C ILE A 77 2.17 20.31 23.53
N HIS A 78 1.81 21.19 24.46
CA HIS A 78 0.45 21.34 24.94
C HIS A 78 -0.30 22.39 24.13
N LEU A 79 -1.39 21.99 23.48
CA LEU A 79 -2.28 22.91 22.77
C LEU A 79 -3.29 23.50 23.76
N THR A 80 -3.20 24.81 23.96
CA THR A 80 -4.01 25.55 24.92
C THR A 80 -4.17 27.00 24.48
N MET A 81 -5.38 27.55 24.63
CA MET A 81 -5.65 28.96 24.29
C MET A 81 -4.83 29.96 25.10
N TYR A 82 -4.22 29.54 26.21
CA TYR A 82 -3.35 30.37 27.06
C TYR A 82 -1.87 30.35 26.62
N GLY A 83 -1.52 29.55 25.62
CA GLY A 83 -0.14 29.37 25.15
C GLY A 83 0.38 30.51 24.27
N LYS A 84 1.64 30.39 23.86
CA LYS A 84 2.25 31.29 22.86
C LYS A 84 1.63 31.06 21.48
N PRO A 85 1.41 32.10 20.66
CA PRO A 85 0.83 31.94 19.33
C PRO A 85 1.63 30.97 18.45
N LEU A 86 0.95 29.99 17.84
CA LEU A 86 1.59 29.00 16.96
C LEU A 86 2.51 29.62 15.90
N ARG A 87 2.09 30.73 15.29
CA ARG A 87 2.86 31.43 14.24
C ARG A 87 4.27 31.86 14.68
N GLU A 88 4.49 32.06 15.97
CA GLU A 88 5.80 32.47 16.51
C GLU A 88 6.73 31.29 16.78
N LYS A 89 6.18 30.07 16.84
CA LYS A 89 6.90 28.87 17.29
C LYS A 89 6.92 27.73 16.28
N ILE A 90 6.10 27.77 15.25
CA ILE A 90 5.94 26.66 14.31
C ILE A 90 7.25 26.28 13.59
N ASP A 91 8.05 27.26 13.18
CA ASP A 91 9.31 26.98 12.47
C ASP A 91 10.39 26.36 13.38
N GLU A 92 10.34 26.66 14.68
CA GLU A 92 11.19 26.01 15.69
C GLU A 92 10.71 24.57 15.91
N ILE A 93 9.42 24.38 16.16
CA ILE A 93 8.83 23.07 16.45
C ILE A 93 8.99 22.12 15.25
N ARG A 94 8.89 22.62 14.00
CA ARG A 94 9.01 21.79 12.78
C ARG A 94 10.38 21.13 12.60
N LYS A 95 11.43 21.61 13.30
CA LYS A 95 12.77 20.99 13.25
C LYS A 95 12.82 19.64 13.96
N GLU A 96 11.85 19.39 14.85
CA GLU A 96 11.80 18.23 15.73
C GLU A 96 10.93 17.17 15.08
N ARG A 97 11.42 15.94 14.89
CA ARG A 97 10.65 14.87 14.24
C ARG A 97 9.84 14.03 15.20
N ASP A 98 10.25 14.00 16.46
CA ASP A 98 9.63 13.24 17.55
C ASP A 98 8.88 14.19 18.47
N ILE A 99 7.55 14.24 18.34
CA ILE A 99 6.71 15.17 19.08
C ILE A 99 5.52 14.48 19.74
N LEU A 100 5.20 14.91 20.96
CA LEU A 100 3.99 14.54 21.69
C LEU A 100 3.08 15.76 21.80
N ILE A 101 1.93 15.71 21.14
CA ILE A 101 0.93 16.79 21.11
C ILE A 101 -0.14 16.47 22.14
N ILE A 102 -0.31 17.32 23.14
CA ILE A 102 -1.26 17.13 24.24
C ILE A 102 -2.47 18.02 23.99
N VAL A 103 -3.65 17.40 23.95
CA VAL A 103 -4.94 18.08 23.83
C VAL A 103 -5.86 17.68 24.98
N GLY A 104 -6.59 18.66 25.52
CA GLY A 104 -7.56 18.44 26.59
C GLY A 104 -9.00 18.49 26.11
N ALA A 105 -9.91 17.84 26.84
CA ALA A 105 -11.32 18.20 26.82
C ALA A 105 -11.63 19.28 27.88
N GLU A 106 -12.61 19.06 28.75
CA GLU A 106 -13.18 20.10 29.62
C GLU A 106 -12.19 20.69 30.64
N LYS A 107 -11.24 19.89 31.16
CA LYS A 107 -10.24 20.38 32.12
C LYS A 107 -8.92 19.65 31.98
N VAL A 108 -7.86 20.41 31.70
CA VAL A 108 -6.48 19.91 31.73
C VAL A 108 -5.88 20.17 33.12
N PRO A 109 -5.23 19.18 33.77
CA PRO A 109 -4.53 19.41 35.02
C PRO A 109 -3.45 20.48 34.88
N GLY A 110 -3.39 21.44 35.83
CA GLY A 110 -2.44 22.56 35.76
C GLY A 110 -0.96 22.15 35.75
N GLU A 111 -0.63 20.94 36.24
CA GLU A 111 0.73 20.40 36.18
C GLU A 111 1.22 20.15 34.74
N VAL A 112 0.32 19.91 33.78
CA VAL A 112 0.67 19.71 32.37
C VAL A 112 1.43 20.92 31.82
N TYR A 113 1.03 22.14 32.18
CA TYR A 113 1.70 23.37 31.74
C TYR A 113 3.19 23.41 32.08
N LYS A 114 3.59 22.72 33.16
CA LYS A 114 4.98 22.68 33.66
C LYS A 114 5.74 21.45 33.17
N MET A 115 5.06 20.45 32.64
CA MET A 115 5.65 19.17 32.19
C MET A 115 6.02 19.16 30.71
N VAL A 116 5.73 20.24 29.97
CA VAL A 116 5.85 20.32 28.51
C VAL A 116 6.91 21.33 28.10
N ASP A 117 7.50 21.14 26.92
CA ASP A 117 8.46 22.07 26.34
C ASP A 117 7.78 23.32 25.79
N TYR A 118 6.56 23.16 25.25
CA TYR A 118 5.78 24.25 24.65
C TYR A 118 4.33 24.23 25.12
N ASN A 119 3.83 25.40 25.53
CA ASN A 119 2.39 25.67 25.60
C ASN A 119 2.05 26.58 24.41
N ILE A 120 1.25 26.09 23.46
CA ILE A 120 0.98 26.73 22.17
C ILE A 120 -0.51 27.01 22.01
N SER A 121 -0.84 28.22 21.55
CA SER A 121 -2.20 28.62 21.22
C SER A 121 -2.47 28.58 19.71
N ILE A 122 -3.66 28.09 19.36
CA ILE A 122 -4.22 28.11 18.01
C ILE A 122 -5.21 29.28 17.94
N GLY A 123 -4.67 30.49 18.08
CA GLY A 123 -5.48 31.62 18.51
C GLY A 123 -5.83 31.52 20.01
N ASN A 124 -6.27 32.64 20.58
CA ASN A 124 -6.51 32.78 22.01
C ASN A 124 -8.01 32.87 22.35
N GLN A 125 -8.88 32.36 21.46
CA GLN A 125 -10.32 32.26 21.70
C GLN A 125 -10.70 30.81 22.04
N PRO A 126 -11.71 30.58 22.90
CA PRO A 126 -12.17 29.24 23.20
C PRO A 126 -12.87 28.63 21.98
N HIS A 127 -12.43 27.45 21.56
CA HIS A 127 -13.02 26.69 20.45
C HIS A 127 -12.95 25.17 20.74
N SER A 128 -12.50 24.36 19.78
CA SER A 128 -12.33 22.90 19.94
C SER A 128 -10.87 22.44 19.85
N GLU A 129 -10.56 21.42 20.64
CA GLU A 129 -9.36 20.59 20.58
C GLU A 129 -9.19 19.87 19.23
N VAL A 130 -10.28 19.54 18.54
CA VAL A 130 -10.26 18.94 17.19
C VAL A 130 -9.69 19.94 16.18
N SER A 131 -10.21 21.18 16.20
CA SER A 131 -9.74 22.26 15.33
C SER A 131 -8.31 22.67 15.67
N ALA A 132 -7.96 22.73 16.97
CA ALA A 132 -6.61 23.03 17.41
C ALA A 132 -5.60 22.02 16.86
N LEU A 133 -5.91 20.72 16.98
CA LEU A 133 -5.05 19.64 16.50
C LEU A 133 -4.92 19.67 14.97
N ALA A 134 -6.02 19.83 14.24
CA ALA A 134 -6.01 19.88 12.78
C ALA A 134 -5.13 21.03 12.26
N ILE A 135 -5.32 22.25 12.77
CA ILE A 135 -4.54 23.43 12.35
C ILE A 135 -3.07 23.30 12.74
N PHE A 136 -2.79 22.72 13.92
CA PHE A 136 -1.41 22.48 14.34
C PHE A 136 -0.71 21.49 13.39
N LEU A 137 -1.31 20.32 13.15
CA LEU A 137 -0.74 19.28 12.30
C LEU A 137 -0.61 19.74 10.85
N ASP A 138 -1.59 20.48 10.33
CA ASP A 138 -1.54 21.07 8.99
C ASP A 138 -0.30 21.99 8.82
N ARG A 139 -0.14 22.97 9.73
CA ARG A 139 1.00 23.90 9.67
C ARG A 139 2.33 23.23 9.98
N TYR A 140 2.34 22.25 10.88
CA TYR A 140 3.54 21.49 11.22
C TYR A 140 4.01 20.64 10.03
N THR A 141 3.09 19.95 9.36
CA THR A 141 3.39 19.11 8.19
C THR A 141 3.50 19.88 6.88
N ASN A 142 3.20 21.19 6.86
CA ASN A 142 3.06 22.01 5.64
C ASN A 142 2.07 21.38 4.64
N GLY A 143 0.90 20.96 5.12
CA GLY A 143 -0.16 20.40 4.27
C GLY A 143 0.14 19.02 3.66
N LYS A 144 1.28 18.39 3.96
CA LYS A 144 1.66 17.08 3.39
C LYS A 144 0.63 15.97 3.62
N TRP A 145 -0.23 16.11 4.62
CA TRP A 145 -1.31 15.18 4.89
C TRP A 145 -2.30 15.05 3.72
N GLU A 146 -2.48 16.10 2.90
CA GLU A 146 -3.37 16.11 1.73
C GLU A 146 -2.95 15.07 0.68
N TYR A 147 -1.64 14.82 0.56
CA TYR A 147 -1.08 13.87 -0.38
C TYR A 147 -0.76 12.51 0.25
N LYS A 148 -1.10 12.30 1.54
CA LYS A 148 -0.84 11.04 2.23
C LYS A 148 -1.74 9.95 1.66
N LYS A 149 -1.14 8.93 1.06
CA LYS A 149 -1.85 7.72 0.63
C LYS A 149 -2.04 6.77 1.81
N PHE A 150 -3.18 6.09 1.81
CA PHE A 150 -3.47 5.03 2.75
C PHE A 150 -3.85 3.77 1.97
N ASP A 151 -3.11 2.69 2.19
CA ASP A 151 -3.31 1.42 1.49
C ASP A 151 -4.40 0.58 2.18
N GLY A 152 -5.64 1.08 2.09
CA GLY A 152 -6.81 0.44 2.67
C GLY A 152 -7.58 -0.44 1.69
N GLU A 153 -8.46 -1.27 2.24
CA GLU A 153 -9.50 -1.98 1.48
C GLU A 153 -10.44 -1.02 0.74
N ILE A 154 -10.56 0.22 1.20
CA ILE A 154 -11.44 1.25 0.68
C ILE A 154 -10.62 2.52 0.43
N GLU A 155 -10.72 3.02 -0.80
CA GLU A 155 -10.17 4.30 -1.23
C GLU A 155 -11.28 5.22 -1.75
N ILE A 156 -11.24 6.48 -1.37
CA ILE A 156 -12.16 7.50 -1.86
C ILE A 156 -11.46 8.25 -2.99
N ILE A 157 -12.07 8.25 -4.17
CA ILE A 157 -11.56 8.98 -5.32
C ILE A 157 -12.30 10.32 -5.40
N PRO A 158 -11.59 11.47 -5.37
CA PRO A 158 -12.20 12.77 -5.57
C PRO A 158 -13.05 12.79 -6.84
N SER A 159 -14.26 13.35 -6.73
CA SER A 159 -15.22 13.44 -7.83
C SER A 159 -15.91 14.80 -7.76
N GLU A 160 -16.04 15.49 -8.89
CA GLU A 160 -16.75 16.78 -8.97
C GLU A 160 -18.21 16.66 -8.54
N LYS A 161 -18.86 15.54 -8.91
CA LYS A 161 -20.26 15.25 -8.59
C LYS A 161 -20.39 13.81 -8.12
N GLY A 162 -20.96 13.62 -6.94
CA GLY A 162 -21.23 12.30 -6.35
C GLY A 162 -20.10 11.71 -5.51
N LYS A 163 -20.23 10.42 -5.19
CA LYS A 163 -19.29 9.67 -4.33
C LYS A 163 -18.67 8.54 -5.15
N LYS A 164 -17.35 8.57 -5.35
CA LYS A 164 -16.61 7.47 -5.97
C LYS A 164 -15.79 6.76 -4.91
N VAL A 165 -16.12 5.49 -4.67
CA VAL A 165 -15.48 4.63 -3.67
C VAL A 165 -14.95 3.41 -4.39
N VAL A 166 -13.65 3.18 -4.32
CA VAL A 166 -13.00 1.98 -4.85
C VAL A 166 -12.76 1.03 -3.68
N LYS A 167 -13.11 -0.24 -3.86
CA LYS A 167 -12.75 -1.30 -2.92
C LYS A 167 -11.56 -2.06 -3.49
N ARG A 168 -10.40 -1.99 -2.84
CA ARG A 168 -9.24 -2.80 -3.19
C ARG A 168 -9.42 -4.17 -2.54
N LYS A 169 -9.42 -5.22 -3.36
CA LYS A 169 -9.40 -6.59 -2.87
C LYS A 169 -8.03 -6.87 -2.25
N LYS A 170 -8.01 -7.52 -1.09
CA LYS A 170 -6.75 -7.88 -0.44
C LYS A 170 -5.99 -8.87 -1.33
N LEU A 171 -4.69 -8.62 -1.53
CA LEU A 171 -3.81 -9.57 -2.18
C LEU A 171 -3.61 -10.80 -1.28
N PRO A 172 -3.70 -12.03 -1.81
CA PRO A 172 -3.36 -13.23 -1.06
C PRO A 172 -1.87 -13.22 -0.66
N SER A 173 -1.56 -13.84 0.47
CA SER A 173 -0.20 -14.18 0.88
C SER A 173 0.44 -15.19 -0.06
N GLU A 174 1.76 -15.37 0.03
CA GLU A 174 2.50 -16.37 -0.75
C GLU A 174 1.98 -17.80 -0.48
N GLU A 175 1.71 -18.14 0.78
CA GLU A 175 1.15 -19.44 1.17
C GLU A 175 -0.25 -19.66 0.58
N GLU A 176 -1.11 -18.64 0.63
CA GLU A 176 -2.45 -18.70 0.01
C GLU A 176 -2.35 -18.86 -1.52
N CYS A 177 -1.39 -18.21 -2.18
CA CYS A 177 -1.17 -18.39 -3.62
C CYS A 177 -0.80 -19.83 -3.97
N ILE A 178 0.14 -20.43 -3.22
CA ILE A 178 0.61 -21.81 -3.45
C ILE A 178 -0.52 -22.81 -3.18
N ASP A 179 -1.32 -22.58 -2.13
CA ASP A 179 -2.51 -23.38 -1.82
C ASP A 179 -3.56 -23.28 -2.94
N MET A 180 -3.78 -22.08 -3.50
CA MET A 180 -4.68 -21.91 -4.66
C MET A 180 -4.22 -22.71 -5.88
N LEU A 181 -2.93 -22.64 -6.24
CA LEU A 181 -2.37 -23.43 -7.36
C LEU A 181 -2.61 -24.94 -7.14
N SER A 182 -2.30 -25.41 -5.94
CA SER A 182 -2.44 -26.81 -5.56
C SER A 182 -3.91 -27.27 -5.61
N LYS A 183 -4.83 -26.49 -5.05
CA LYS A 183 -6.28 -26.78 -5.05
C LYS A 183 -6.90 -26.75 -6.44
N GLN A 184 -6.38 -25.92 -7.34
CA GLN A 184 -6.84 -25.89 -8.72
C GLN A 184 -6.35 -27.09 -9.55
N GLY A 185 -5.34 -27.81 -9.06
CA GLY A 185 -4.79 -29.00 -9.71
C GLY A 185 -3.52 -28.74 -10.55
N CYS A 186 -2.79 -27.65 -10.30
CA CYS A 186 -1.49 -27.44 -10.92
C CYS A 186 -0.48 -28.50 -10.46
N SER A 187 0.39 -28.97 -11.37
CA SER A 187 1.46 -29.91 -11.03
C SER A 187 2.54 -29.24 -10.18
N GLN A 188 3.34 -30.04 -9.47
CA GLN A 188 4.48 -29.53 -8.70
C GLN A 188 5.50 -28.81 -9.60
N GLU A 189 5.63 -29.22 -10.85
CA GLU A 189 6.49 -28.55 -11.84
C GLU A 189 6.02 -27.12 -12.13
N VAL A 190 4.72 -26.91 -12.35
CA VAL A 190 4.14 -25.57 -12.54
C VAL A 190 4.32 -24.72 -11.28
N ILE A 191 4.08 -25.29 -10.10
CA ILE A 191 4.27 -24.55 -8.83
C ILE A 191 5.73 -24.11 -8.66
N ASN A 192 6.68 -25.00 -8.93
CA ASN A 192 8.12 -24.69 -8.84
C ASN A 192 8.55 -23.65 -9.89
N HIS A 193 7.97 -23.70 -11.09
CA HIS A 193 8.16 -22.68 -12.12
C HIS A 193 7.67 -21.31 -11.62
N CYS A 194 6.42 -21.21 -11.15
CA CYS A 194 5.87 -19.97 -10.60
C CYS A 194 6.72 -19.39 -9.46
N ILE A 195 7.25 -20.23 -8.56
CA ILE A 195 8.15 -19.78 -7.49
C ILE A 195 9.45 -19.19 -8.06
N SER A 196 10.00 -19.81 -9.10
CA SER A 196 11.23 -19.34 -9.77
C SER A 196 11.00 -18.01 -10.47
N VAL A 197 9.89 -17.87 -11.20
CA VAL A 197 9.46 -16.61 -11.83
C VAL A 197 9.24 -15.53 -10.78
N LYS A 198 8.55 -15.85 -9.67
CA LYS A 198 8.35 -14.91 -8.55
C LYS A 198 9.67 -14.39 -8.00
N ASN A 199 10.64 -15.26 -7.76
CA ASN A 199 11.92 -14.85 -7.17
C ASN A 199 12.68 -13.87 -8.08
N LEU A 200 12.65 -14.08 -9.41
CA LEU A 200 13.25 -13.15 -10.36
C LEU A 200 12.42 -11.85 -10.48
N ALA A 201 11.11 -11.97 -10.62
CA ALA A 201 10.19 -10.84 -10.78
C ALA A 201 10.26 -9.86 -9.59
N VAL A 202 10.37 -10.37 -8.36
CA VAL A 202 10.52 -9.54 -7.15
C VAL A 202 11.81 -8.71 -7.19
N LYS A 203 12.95 -9.30 -7.57
CA LYS A 203 14.21 -8.56 -7.72
C LYS A 203 14.09 -7.44 -8.76
N ILE A 204 13.46 -7.72 -9.89
CA ILE A 204 13.22 -6.72 -10.95
C ILE A 204 12.30 -5.61 -10.42
N ALA A 205 11.24 -5.96 -9.69
CA ALA A 205 10.30 -4.99 -9.12
C ALA A 205 10.95 -4.05 -8.11
N GLU A 206 11.83 -4.56 -7.25
CA GLU A 206 12.59 -3.76 -6.28
C GLU A 206 13.49 -2.72 -6.99
N LEU A 207 14.20 -3.13 -8.05
CA LEU A 207 15.05 -2.23 -8.83
C LEU A 207 14.23 -1.22 -9.66
N ALA A 208 13.09 -1.65 -10.21
CA ALA A 208 12.23 -0.83 -11.03
C ALA A 208 11.34 0.14 -10.23
N GLY A 209 11.26 -0.02 -8.90
CA GLY A 209 10.34 0.75 -8.06
C GLY A 209 8.86 0.41 -8.31
N ALA A 210 8.55 -0.83 -8.70
CA ALA A 210 7.19 -1.32 -8.94
C ALA A 210 6.50 -1.78 -7.64
N ASP A 211 5.18 -2.07 -7.70
CA ASP A 211 4.48 -2.70 -6.58
C ASP A 211 4.93 -4.15 -6.40
N VAL A 212 5.85 -4.37 -5.44
CA VAL A 212 6.48 -5.67 -5.16
C VAL A 212 5.47 -6.74 -4.76
N GLU A 213 4.43 -6.40 -3.97
CA GLU A 213 3.45 -7.39 -3.53
C GLU A 213 2.52 -7.79 -4.67
N LEU A 214 2.10 -6.84 -5.51
CA LEU A 214 1.33 -7.16 -6.71
C LEU A 214 2.13 -8.03 -7.69
N VAL A 215 3.41 -7.71 -7.93
CA VAL A 215 4.31 -8.52 -8.77
C VAL A 215 4.48 -9.92 -8.20
N LYS A 216 4.69 -10.06 -6.88
CA LYS A 216 4.84 -11.35 -6.22
C LYS A 216 3.62 -12.25 -6.42
N VAL A 217 2.42 -11.72 -6.15
CA VAL A 217 1.16 -12.47 -6.34
C VAL A 217 0.91 -12.77 -7.81
N GLY A 218 1.11 -11.78 -8.68
CA GLY A 218 0.97 -11.94 -10.13
C GLY A 218 1.88 -13.03 -10.67
N ALA A 219 3.15 -13.07 -10.27
CA ALA A 219 4.12 -14.09 -10.67
C ALA A 219 3.81 -15.48 -10.10
N LEU A 220 3.28 -15.60 -8.88
CA LEU A 220 2.89 -16.90 -8.34
C LEU A 220 1.68 -17.49 -9.09
N LEU A 221 0.73 -16.65 -9.48
CA LEU A 221 -0.54 -17.10 -10.02
C LEU A 221 -0.64 -17.03 -11.56
N HIS A 222 0.37 -16.49 -12.26
CA HIS A 222 0.34 -16.27 -13.71
C HIS A 222 -0.08 -17.54 -14.49
N ASP A 223 0.41 -18.70 -14.06
CA ASP A 223 0.22 -19.97 -14.75
C ASP A 223 -0.90 -20.85 -14.14
N ILE A 224 -1.77 -20.30 -13.28
CA ILE A 224 -2.86 -21.08 -12.63
C ILE A 224 -3.81 -21.76 -13.63
N GLY A 225 -3.93 -21.22 -14.84
CA GLY A 225 -4.71 -21.82 -15.93
C GLY A 225 -4.13 -23.12 -16.50
N ARG A 226 -2.87 -23.45 -16.18
CA ARG A 226 -2.25 -24.76 -16.52
C ARG A 226 -2.97 -25.94 -15.90
N SER A 227 -3.74 -25.70 -14.83
CA SER A 227 -4.68 -26.67 -14.26
C SER A 227 -5.85 -27.07 -15.17
N ARG A 228 -6.07 -26.36 -16.29
CA ARG A 228 -7.14 -26.63 -17.25
C ARG A 228 -6.62 -26.93 -18.64
N THR A 229 -5.53 -26.29 -19.05
CA THR A 229 -4.98 -26.43 -20.40
C THR A 229 -3.47 -26.31 -20.44
N HIS A 230 -2.82 -27.10 -21.28
CA HIS A 230 -1.39 -27.00 -21.57
C HIS A 230 -1.10 -26.11 -22.79
N GLY A 231 -2.13 -25.54 -23.42
CA GLY A 231 -2.01 -24.68 -24.60
C GLY A 231 -1.86 -23.19 -24.26
N ILE A 232 -1.87 -22.37 -25.30
CA ILE A 232 -1.76 -20.90 -25.18
C ILE A 232 -2.95 -20.26 -24.43
N LEU A 233 -4.08 -20.96 -24.34
CA LEU A 233 -5.27 -20.50 -23.63
C LEU A 233 -5.13 -20.45 -22.10
N HIS A 234 -4.03 -20.92 -21.51
CA HIS A 234 -3.86 -20.97 -20.06
C HIS A 234 -3.96 -19.57 -19.40
N GLY A 235 -3.49 -18.49 -20.02
CA GLY A 235 -3.71 -17.16 -19.46
C GLY A 235 -5.19 -16.74 -19.44
N ILE A 236 -5.99 -17.20 -20.41
CA ILE A 236 -7.45 -16.94 -20.45
C ILE A 236 -8.17 -17.76 -19.38
N GLU A 237 -7.87 -19.06 -19.29
CA GLU A 237 -8.45 -19.93 -18.26
C GLU A 237 -8.00 -19.51 -16.86
N GLY A 238 -6.75 -19.12 -16.71
CA GLY A 238 -6.20 -18.57 -15.47
C GLY A 238 -6.93 -17.29 -15.05
N ALA A 239 -7.20 -16.39 -15.99
CA ALA A 239 -7.96 -15.17 -15.71
C ALA A 239 -9.42 -15.44 -15.33
N LYS A 240 -10.03 -16.53 -15.83
CA LYS A 240 -11.37 -16.96 -15.38
C LYS A 240 -11.32 -17.48 -13.94
N ILE A 241 -10.39 -18.40 -13.65
CA ILE A 241 -10.19 -18.96 -12.29
C ILE A 241 -9.92 -17.82 -11.29
N ALA A 242 -9.05 -16.88 -11.63
CA ALA A 242 -8.71 -15.76 -10.76
C ALA A 242 -9.93 -14.87 -10.42
N ARG A 243 -10.84 -14.65 -11.39
CA ARG A 243 -12.11 -13.95 -11.16
C ARG A 243 -13.04 -14.75 -10.24
N GLU A 244 -13.13 -16.07 -10.44
CA GLU A 244 -13.93 -16.97 -9.58
C GLU A 244 -13.41 -17.02 -8.13
N LEU A 245 -12.09 -16.98 -7.96
CA LEU A 245 -11.42 -16.87 -6.65
C LEU A 245 -11.49 -15.45 -6.06
N ASN A 246 -12.20 -14.53 -6.73
CA ASN A 246 -12.41 -13.15 -6.30
C ASN A 246 -11.10 -12.37 -6.10
N LEU A 247 -10.06 -12.66 -6.90
CA LEU A 247 -8.79 -11.93 -6.87
C LEU A 247 -8.96 -10.49 -7.41
N PRO A 248 -8.03 -9.57 -7.07
CA PRO A 248 -8.00 -8.22 -7.62
C PRO A 248 -7.85 -8.21 -9.14
N ASP A 249 -8.47 -7.23 -9.83
CA ASP A 249 -8.42 -7.14 -11.29
C ASP A 249 -6.99 -6.93 -11.80
N GLU A 250 -6.15 -6.29 -11.00
CA GLU A 250 -4.72 -6.12 -11.24
C GLU A 250 -4.01 -7.48 -11.39
N VAL A 251 -4.31 -8.43 -10.50
CA VAL A 251 -3.78 -9.80 -10.58
C VAL A 251 -4.36 -10.54 -11.79
N VAL A 252 -5.67 -10.39 -12.03
CA VAL A 252 -6.34 -11.00 -13.19
C VAL A 252 -5.71 -10.53 -14.50
N ASN A 253 -5.39 -9.23 -14.61
CA ASN A 253 -4.77 -8.66 -15.81
C ASN A 253 -3.35 -9.18 -16.02
N ILE A 254 -2.55 -9.34 -14.96
CA ILE A 254 -1.23 -9.98 -15.04
C ILE A 254 -1.39 -11.40 -15.59
N ILE A 255 -2.27 -12.20 -15.00
CA ILE A 255 -2.53 -13.59 -15.45
C ILE A 255 -3.01 -13.63 -16.91
N GLU A 256 -3.87 -12.69 -17.33
CA GLU A 256 -4.41 -12.70 -18.69
C GLU A 256 -3.38 -12.28 -19.75
N ARG A 257 -2.45 -11.38 -19.40
CA ARG A 257 -1.55 -10.70 -20.34
C ARG A 257 -0.09 -11.16 -20.27
N HIS A 258 0.25 -12.07 -19.37
CA HIS A 258 1.63 -12.59 -19.27
C HIS A 258 2.02 -13.49 -20.43
N ILE A 259 1.07 -13.92 -21.28
CA ILE A 259 1.33 -14.92 -22.33
C ILE A 259 2.41 -14.38 -23.28
N GLY A 260 3.62 -14.89 -23.09
CA GLY A 260 4.82 -14.44 -23.77
C GLY A 260 5.20 -12.98 -23.46
N ALA A 261 5.84 -12.26 -24.39
CA ALA A 261 6.09 -10.82 -24.29
C ALA A 261 4.87 -9.94 -24.65
N GLY A 262 3.67 -10.52 -24.65
CA GLY A 262 2.44 -9.90 -25.13
C GLY A 262 2.06 -10.32 -26.56
N VAL A 263 0.76 -10.56 -26.73
CA VAL A 263 0.12 -10.98 -27.99
C VAL A 263 -0.80 -9.85 -28.47
N THR A 264 -0.59 -9.35 -29.69
CA THR A 264 -1.46 -8.31 -30.25
C THR A 264 -2.83 -8.89 -30.60
N LYS A 265 -3.82 -8.02 -30.88
CA LYS A 265 -5.16 -8.46 -31.27
C LYS A 265 -5.14 -9.31 -32.55
N GLU A 266 -4.29 -8.95 -33.51
CA GLU A 266 -4.15 -9.67 -34.79
C GLU A 266 -3.50 -11.04 -34.60
N GLU A 267 -2.50 -11.13 -33.72
CA GLU A 267 -1.84 -12.40 -33.37
C GLU A 267 -2.77 -13.30 -32.56
N ALA A 268 -3.56 -12.73 -31.65
CA ALA A 268 -4.53 -13.46 -30.84
C ALA A 268 -5.49 -14.25 -31.73
N VAL A 269 -6.02 -13.61 -32.79
CA VAL A 269 -6.90 -14.28 -33.77
C VAL A 269 -6.17 -15.44 -34.47
N LYS A 270 -4.91 -15.25 -34.88
CA LYS A 270 -4.11 -16.31 -35.53
C LYS A 270 -3.82 -17.49 -34.61
N LEU A 271 -3.68 -17.23 -33.30
CA LEU A 271 -3.36 -18.21 -32.27
C LEU A 271 -4.60 -18.88 -31.66
N GLY A 272 -5.81 -18.54 -32.13
CA GLY A 272 -7.07 -19.08 -31.61
C GLY A 272 -7.49 -18.51 -30.26
N LEU A 273 -6.91 -17.38 -29.85
CA LEU A 273 -7.32 -16.63 -28.67
C LEU A 273 -8.52 -15.72 -29.01
N PRO A 274 -9.35 -15.33 -28.02
CA PRO A 274 -10.36 -14.30 -28.21
C PRO A 274 -9.73 -13.00 -28.77
N PRO A 275 -10.42 -12.26 -29.67
CA PRO A 275 -9.85 -11.09 -30.36
C PRO A 275 -9.69 -9.90 -29.41
N LYS A 276 -8.58 -9.87 -28.67
CA LYS A 276 -8.22 -8.85 -27.67
C LYS A 276 -6.71 -8.61 -27.69
N ASP A 277 -6.30 -7.43 -27.24
CA ASP A 277 -4.89 -7.10 -27.02
C ASP A 277 -4.45 -7.63 -25.65
N TYR A 278 -3.49 -8.56 -25.67
CA TYR A 278 -2.90 -9.20 -24.49
C TYR A 278 -1.49 -8.68 -24.22
N THR A 279 -1.11 -7.54 -24.76
CA THR A 279 0.18 -6.93 -24.43
C THR A 279 0.19 -6.38 -23.01
N PRO A 280 1.25 -6.64 -22.21
CA PRO A 280 1.43 -6.05 -20.89
C PRO A 280 1.37 -4.52 -20.92
N LYS A 281 0.57 -3.93 -20.03
CA LYS A 281 0.31 -2.48 -19.98
C LYS A 281 1.04 -1.82 -18.82
N THR A 282 0.83 -2.30 -17.60
CA THR A 282 1.47 -1.73 -16.40
C THR A 282 2.92 -2.20 -16.25
N LEU A 283 3.67 -1.54 -15.38
CA LEU A 283 5.04 -1.95 -15.06
C LEU A 283 5.06 -3.36 -14.45
N GLU A 284 4.10 -3.67 -13.57
CA GLU A 284 3.96 -4.97 -12.91
C GLU A 284 3.61 -6.07 -13.92
N GLU A 285 2.68 -5.82 -14.85
CA GLU A 285 2.37 -6.76 -15.94
C GLU A 285 3.62 -7.06 -16.80
N LYS A 286 4.40 -6.02 -17.12
CA LYS A 286 5.63 -6.14 -17.90
C LYS A 286 6.70 -6.95 -17.19
N ILE A 287 6.89 -6.71 -15.89
CA ILE A 287 7.89 -7.42 -15.08
C ILE A 287 7.56 -8.91 -15.02
N VAL A 288 6.31 -9.27 -14.73
CA VAL A 288 5.90 -10.69 -14.63
C VAL A 288 6.05 -11.39 -15.98
N ALA A 289 5.55 -10.77 -17.05
CA ALA A 289 5.68 -11.33 -18.41
C ALA A 289 7.15 -11.51 -18.81
N HIS A 290 8.03 -10.57 -18.47
CA HIS A 290 9.45 -10.68 -18.80
C HIS A 290 10.16 -11.74 -17.95
N ALA A 291 9.91 -11.78 -16.65
CA ALA A 291 10.49 -12.76 -15.74
C ALA A 291 10.13 -14.19 -16.13
N ASP A 292 8.89 -14.44 -16.56
CA ASP A 292 8.44 -15.72 -17.10
C ASP A 292 9.31 -16.17 -18.29
N ASN A 293 9.54 -15.29 -19.27
CA ASN A 293 10.38 -15.61 -20.43
C ASN A 293 11.86 -15.84 -20.11
N LEU A 294 12.36 -15.33 -18.97
CA LEU A 294 13.72 -15.57 -18.50
C LEU A 294 13.88 -16.85 -17.67
N ILE A 295 12.79 -17.57 -17.38
CA ILE A 295 12.81 -18.83 -16.64
C ILE A 295 12.39 -19.98 -17.56
N ASP A 296 13.33 -20.85 -17.92
CA ASP A 296 13.04 -22.10 -18.64
C ASP A 296 12.86 -23.23 -17.63
N GLY A 297 11.62 -23.68 -17.46
CA GLY A 297 11.22 -24.60 -16.40
C GLY A 297 11.44 -23.98 -15.02
N ASN A 298 12.59 -24.22 -14.41
CA ASN A 298 12.97 -23.68 -13.10
C ASN A 298 14.38 -23.08 -13.08
N ARG A 299 14.95 -22.79 -14.26
CA ARG A 299 16.30 -22.24 -14.40
C ARG A 299 16.26 -20.91 -15.14
N LYS A 300 17.04 -19.94 -14.65
CA LYS A 300 17.26 -18.69 -15.36
C LYS A 300 18.03 -18.95 -16.66
N GLN A 301 17.55 -18.38 -17.76
CA GLN A 301 18.23 -18.30 -19.05
C GLN A 301 18.45 -16.83 -19.44
N LYS A 302 19.35 -16.59 -20.39
CA LYS A 302 19.53 -15.25 -20.97
C LYS A 302 18.42 -14.91 -21.94
N ILE A 303 18.11 -13.63 -22.11
CA ILE A 303 17.13 -13.21 -23.12
C ILE A 303 17.55 -13.64 -24.53
N SER A 304 18.85 -13.67 -24.82
CA SER A 304 19.39 -14.09 -26.11
C SER A 304 19.01 -15.54 -26.45
N GLU A 305 18.97 -16.43 -25.46
CA GLU A 305 18.65 -17.85 -25.64
C GLU A 305 17.17 -18.02 -26.01
N GLU A 306 16.29 -17.29 -25.32
CA GLU A 306 14.85 -17.30 -25.63
C GLU A 306 14.56 -16.66 -27.00
N VAL A 307 15.22 -15.56 -27.32
CA VAL A 307 15.10 -14.90 -28.64
C VAL A 307 15.53 -15.83 -29.77
N GLU A 308 16.66 -16.52 -29.63
CA GLU A 308 17.13 -17.48 -30.64
C GLU A 308 16.14 -18.64 -30.81
N ARG A 309 15.58 -19.15 -29.70
CA ARG A 309 14.56 -20.20 -29.69
C ARG A 309 13.32 -19.79 -30.47
N GLN A 310 12.87 -18.54 -30.33
CA GLN A 310 11.68 -18.03 -31.00
C GLN A 310 11.92 -17.73 -32.48
N LEU A 311 13.10 -17.21 -32.83
CA LEU A 311 13.51 -17.04 -34.23
C LEU A 311 13.55 -18.37 -34.99
N LYS A 312 14.06 -19.44 -34.36
CA LYS A 312 14.05 -20.80 -34.93
C LYS A 312 12.63 -21.34 -35.18
N LYS A 313 11.66 -20.93 -34.35
CA LYS A 313 10.22 -21.24 -34.53
C LYS A 313 9.51 -20.36 -35.56
N GLY A 314 10.20 -19.36 -36.13
CA GLY A 314 9.64 -18.42 -37.10
C GLY A 314 8.90 -17.23 -36.48
N ASN A 315 8.93 -17.08 -35.15
CA ASN A 315 8.21 -16.05 -34.41
C ASN A 315 9.00 -14.72 -34.35
N LYS A 316 9.28 -14.12 -35.51
CA LYS A 316 10.13 -12.91 -35.61
C LYS A 316 9.59 -11.72 -34.82
N ASP A 317 8.32 -11.37 -35.03
CA ASP A 317 7.68 -10.22 -34.36
C ASP A 317 7.68 -10.39 -32.83
N TYR A 318 7.52 -11.63 -32.37
CA TYR A 318 7.57 -11.99 -30.95
C TYR A 318 8.97 -11.81 -30.35
N ALA A 319 9.99 -12.29 -31.06
CA ALA A 319 11.39 -12.15 -30.67
C ALA A 319 11.82 -10.67 -30.58
N GLU A 320 11.34 -9.82 -31.48
CA GLU A 320 11.57 -8.38 -31.43
C GLU A 320 10.91 -7.74 -30.20
N ARG A 321 9.68 -8.15 -29.84
CA ARG A 321 9.01 -7.66 -28.63
C ARG A 321 9.70 -8.08 -27.36
N LEU A 322 10.19 -9.32 -27.27
CA LEU A 322 10.99 -9.80 -26.15
C LEU A 322 12.20 -8.89 -25.91
N MET A 323 12.97 -8.61 -26.96
CA MET A 323 14.14 -7.71 -26.88
C MET A 323 13.75 -6.28 -26.49
N LYS A 324 12.63 -5.77 -27.02
CA LYS A 324 12.15 -4.43 -26.67
C LYS A 324 11.77 -4.34 -25.20
N LEU A 325 11.03 -5.31 -24.68
CA LEU A 325 10.62 -5.37 -23.29
C LEU A 325 11.81 -5.50 -22.35
N HIS A 326 12.78 -6.35 -22.71
CA HIS A 326 14.02 -6.51 -21.96
C HIS A 326 14.82 -5.19 -21.87
N ARG A 327 14.99 -4.48 -22.99
CA ARG A 327 15.68 -3.17 -23.01
C ARG A 327 14.94 -2.13 -22.17
N GLU A 328 13.62 -2.07 -22.29
CA GLU A 328 12.78 -1.15 -21.52
C GLU A 328 12.97 -1.36 -20.01
N LEU A 329 12.82 -2.60 -19.53
CA LEU A 329 12.95 -2.90 -18.11
C LEU A 329 14.39 -2.77 -17.61
N SER A 330 15.39 -3.14 -18.43
CA SER A 330 16.82 -2.92 -18.09
C SER A 330 17.13 -1.44 -17.90
N GLN A 331 16.59 -0.59 -18.78
CA GLN A 331 16.75 0.86 -18.67
C GLN A 331 16.09 1.41 -17.39
N ILE A 332 14.90 0.91 -17.03
CA ILE A 332 14.20 1.30 -15.81
C ILE A 332 14.99 0.86 -14.56
N CYS A 333 15.53 -0.36 -14.56
CA CYS A 333 16.30 -0.91 -13.43
C CYS A 333 17.72 -0.33 -13.34
N GLY A 334 18.24 0.29 -14.41
CA GLY A 334 19.61 0.79 -14.47
C GLY A 334 20.68 -0.31 -14.56
N ILE A 335 20.27 -1.55 -14.85
CA ILE A 335 21.14 -2.73 -15.01
C ILE A 335 20.54 -3.65 -16.08
N ASP A 336 21.39 -4.36 -16.80
CA ASP A 336 20.94 -5.41 -17.73
C ASP A 336 20.31 -6.57 -16.92
N LEU A 337 19.08 -6.95 -17.26
CA LEU A 337 18.35 -7.96 -16.50
C LEU A 337 18.94 -9.37 -16.64
N ASP A 338 19.80 -9.62 -17.64
CA ASP A 338 20.57 -10.87 -17.71
C ASP A 338 21.55 -10.99 -16.54
N GLU A 339 21.92 -9.89 -15.87
CA GLU A 339 22.91 -9.84 -14.78
C GLU A 339 22.32 -10.04 -13.36
N ILE A 340 20.98 -10.11 -13.20
CA ILE A 340 20.26 -10.20 -11.90
C ILE A 340 20.06 -11.64 -11.39
#